data_AF-A0A920KU47-F1
#
_entry.id   AF-A0A920KU47-F1
#
_cell.length_a   1.000
_cell.length_b   1.000
_cell.length_c   1.000
_cell.angle_alpha   90.00
_cell.angle_beta   90.00
_cell.angle_gamma   90.00
#
_symmetry.space_group_name_H-M   'P 1'
#
loop_
_entity.id
_entity.type
_entity.pdbx_description
1 polymer ?
#
loop_
_entity_poly.entity_id
_entity_poly.type
_entity_poly.pdbx_seq_one_letter_code
_entity_poly.pdbx_strand_id
1 'polypeptide(L)' 'MHAAVHRWQLYPSGSEGYRTAEVTLGGVDTSALSSKTMETHACPGLYFVGEVIDVTGHLGGHNFQWAWSSGWVAGQYA' A
#
# COMPACT_ATOMS: atom_id res chain seq x y z
N MET A 1 -19.74 -33.32 13.80
CA MET A 1 -20.02 -31.88 13.95
C MET A 1 -18.79 -31.05 14.30
N HIS A 2 -18.00 -31.36 15.34
CA HIS A 2 -16.82 -30.57 15.75
C HIS A 2 -15.85 -30.21 14.60
N ALA A 3 -15.51 -31.18 13.74
CA ALA A 3 -14.59 -30.92 12.62
C ALA A 3 -15.14 -29.96 11.55
N ALA A 4 -16.47 -29.94 11.32
CA ALA A 4 -17.09 -29.08 10.31
C ALA A 4 -17.13 -27.60 10.75
N VAL A 5 -17.20 -27.33 12.05
CA VAL A 5 -17.25 -25.95 12.58
C VAL A 5 -15.84 -25.37 12.77
N HIS A 6 -14.88 -26.18 13.23
CA HIS A 6 -13.53 -25.70 13.53
C HIS A 6 -12.54 -25.82 12.37
N ARG A 7 -12.87 -26.58 11.31
CA ARG A 7 -12.00 -26.79 10.13
C ARG A 7 -12.78 -26.74 8.83
N TRP A 8 -13.67 -25.76 8.71
CA TRP A 8 -14.41 -25.56 7.47
C TRP A 8 -13.45 -25.13 6.36
N GLN A 9 -13.39 -25.91 5.28
CA GLN A 9 -12.62 -25.56 4.08
C GLN A 9 -13.51 -24.78 3.12
N LEU A 10 -13.05 -23.57 2.78
CA LEU A 10 -13.68 -22.68 1.82
C LEU A 10 -12.76 -22.54 0.60
N TYR A 11 -13.36 -22.52 -0.58
CA TYR A 11 -12.68 -22.27 -1.86
C TYR A 11 -13.29 -21.02 -2.49
N PRO A 12 -12.79 -19.81 -2.18
CA PRO A 12 -13.27 -18.58 -2.79
C PRO A 12 -13.06 -18.62 -4.31
N SER A 13 -14.05 -18.14 -5.08
CA SER A 13 -13.97 -18.08 -6.54
C SER A 13 -13.12 -16.91 -7.07
N GLY A 14 -12.84 -15.92 -6.21
CA GLY A 14 -12.08 -14.72 -6.56
C GLY A 14 -12.31 -13.59 -5.55
N SER A 15 -11.78 -12.40 -5.84
CA SER A 15 -12.11 -11.16 -5.13
C SER A 15 -13.18 -10.37 -5.89
N GLU A 16 -13.86 -9.47 -5.20
CA GLU A 16 -14.87 -8.58 -5.79
C GLU A 16 -14.27 -7.46 -6.67
N GLY A 17 -12.95 -7.26 -6.59
CA GLY A 17 -12.21 -6.29 -7.39
C GLY A 17 -12.25 -4.85 -6.88
N TYR A 18 -11.73 -3.93 -7.69
CA TYR A 18 -11.46 -2.54 -7.27
C TYR A 18 -12.68 -1.70 -6.91
N ARG A 19 -13.89 -2.10 -7.32
CA ARG A 19 -15.11 -1.38 -6.95
C ARG A 19 -15.43 -1.50 -5.46
N THR A 20 -14.93 -2.53 -4.79
CA THR A 20 -15.15 -2.77 -3.36
C THR A 20 -13.85 -2.89 -2.55
N ALA A 21 -12.69 -3.01 -3.21
CA ALA A 21 -11.40 -2.99 -2.52
C ALA A 21 -11.15 -1.65 -1.81
N GLU A 22 -10.63 -1.71 -0.58
CA GLU A 22 -10.28 -0.52 0.21
C GLU A 22 -8.87 0.02 -0.08
N VAL A 23 -8.00 -0.79 -0.67
CA VAL A 23 -6.60 -0.45 -0.98
C VAL A 23 -6.10 -1.24 -2.18
N THR A 24 -5.10 -0.70 -2.86
CA THR A 24 -4.37 -1.34 -3.96
C THR A 24 -3.09 -2.02 -3.44
N LEU A 25 -2.87 -3.27 -3.83
CA LEU A 25 -1.58 -3.95 -3.69
C LEU A 25 -0.71 -3.67 -4.93
N GLY A 26 0.59 -3.42 -4.72
CA GLY A 26 1.50 -2.98 -5.78
C GLY A 26 1.61 -1.46 -5.86
N GLY A 27 2.29 -0.96 -6.89
CA GLY A 27 2.47 0.47 -7.13
C GLY A 27 3.81 0.78 -7.78
N VAL A 28 4.28 2.02 -7.61
CA VAL A 28 5.64 2.43 -7.98
C VAL A 28 6.63 1.66 -7.10
N ASP A 29 7.60 1.00 -7.74
CA ASP A 29 8.64 0.23 -7.07
C ASP A 29 9.41 1.11 -6.07
N THR A 30 9.42 0.69 -4.81
CA THR A 30 10.12 1.38 -3.72
C THR A 30 11.63 1.45 -3.95
N SER A 31 12.21 0.53 -4.74
CA SER A 31 13.63 0.56 -5.11
C SER A 31 14.01 1.72 -6.04
N ALA A 32 13.01 2.31 -6.72
CA ALA A 32 13.20 3.46 -7.60
C ALA A 32 13.10 4.81 -6.86
N LEU A 33 12.83 4.78 -5.55
CA LEU A 33 12.60 5.96 -4.72
C LEU A 33 13.61 6.04 -3.57
N SER A 34 14.04 7.25 -3.26
CA SER A 34 14.78 7.53 -2.03
C SER A 34 13.90 7.29 -0.81
N SER A 35 14.23 6.31 0.03
CA SER A 35 13.48 6.03 1.27
C SER A 35 13.49 7.19 2.28
N LYS A 36 14.41 8.16 2.13
CA LYS A 36 14.53 9.33 3.00
C LYS A 36 13.73 10.54 2.51
N THR A 37 13.51 10.68 1.20
CA THR A 37 12.94 11.91 0.61
C THR A 37 11.70 11.66 -0.24
N MET A 38 11.45 10.41 -0.62
CA MET A 38 10.41 9.99 -1.57
C MET A 38 10.60 10.50 -3.03
N GLU A 39 11.74 11.11 -3.33
CA GLU A 39 12.13 11.51 -4.68
C GLU A 39 12.54 10.30 -5.52
N THR A 40 12.20 10.28 -6.82
CA THR A 40 12.66 9.22 -7.71
C THR A 40 14.11 9.39 -8.12
N HIS A 41 14.83 8.27 -8.23
CA HIS A 41 16.20 8.26 -8.74
C HIS A 41 16.32 8.64 -10.22
N ALA A 42 15.25 8.44 -11.00
CA ALA A 42 15.29 8.62 -12.46
C ALA A 42 15.03 10.08 -12.91
N CYS A 43 14.37 10.89 -12.07
CA CYS A 43 13.94 12.23 -12.43
C CYS A 43 14.02 13.16 -11.20
N PRO A 44 15.10 13.96 -11.08
CA PRO A 44 15.23 14.92 -10.00
C PRO A 44 14.06 15.92 -9.95
N GLY A 45 13.54 16.19 -8.77
CA GLY A 45 12.38 17.04 -8.53
C GLY A 45 11.02 16.34 -8.67
N LEU A 46 10.98 15.05 -9.01
CA LEU A 46 9.75 14.25 -9.05
C LEU A 46 9.64 13.35 -7.81
N TYR A 47 8.50 13.42 -7.13
CA TYR A 47 8.23 12.71 -5.88
C TYR A 47 6.95 11.87 -6.01
N PHE A 48 6.93 10.73 -5.33
CA PHE A 48 5.75 9.89 -5.18
C PHE A 48 5.43 9.75 -3.69
N VAL A 49 4.15 9.74 -3.31
CA VAL A 49 3.71 9.62 -1.90
C VAL A 49 2.41 8.84 -1.80
N GLY A 50 2.15 8.25 -0.64
CA GLY A 50 0.90 7.54 -0.36
C GLY A 50 0.73 6.23 -1.15
N GLU A 51 -0.53 5.88 -1.41
CA GLU A 51 -0.93 4.57 -1.96
C GLU A 51 -0.40 4.28 -3.37
N VAL A 52 0.08 5.29 -4.10
CA VAL A 52 0.66 5.07 -5.44
C VAL A 52 1.98 4.30 -5.38
N ILE A 53 2.66 4.30 -4.22
CA ILE A 53 3.89 3.56 -3.98
C ILE A 53 3.53 2.13 -3.59
N ASP A 54 4.36 1.15 -3.98
CA ASP A 54 4.26 -0.26 -3.57
C ASP A 54 4.53 -0.46 -2.06
N VAL A 55 3.62 0.06 -1.24
CA VAL A 55 3.56 -0.06 0.21
C VAL A 55 2.10 -0.17 0.62
N THR A 56 1.70 -1.33 1.10
CA THR A 56 0.33 -1.61 1.52
C THR A 56 0.31 -2.02 2.99
N GLY A 57 -0.43 -1.27 3.81
CA GLY A 57 -0.64 -1.58 5.22
C GLY A 57 -1.83 -2.50 5.47
N HIS A 58 -1.83 -3.18 6.62
CA HIS A 58 -3.00 -3.92 7.09
C HIS A 58 -4.18 -2.98 7.40
N LEU A 59 -5.40 -3.51 7.35
CA LEU A 59 -6.60 -2.80 7.80
C LEU A 59 -6.42 -2.27 9.24
N GLY A 60 -6.99 -1.10 9.53
CA GLY A 60 -6.88 -0.44 10.84
C GLY A 60 -6.00 0.81 10.86
N GLY A 61 -5.98 1.59 9.77
CA GLY A 61 -5.36 2.92 9.74
C GLY A 61 -3.91 2.99 9.25
N HIS A 62 -3.27 1.85 8.96
CA HIS A 62 -1.88 1.82 8.49
C HIS A 62 -1.68 2.51 7.14
N ASN A 63 -2.63 2.39 6.20
CA ASN A 63 -2.57 3.07 4.91
C ASN A 63 -2.65 4.59 5.06
N PHE A 64 -3.49 5.09 5.99
CA PHE A 64 -3.51 6.50 6.33
C PHE A 64 -2.19 6.95 6.96
N GLN A 65 -1.67 6.20 7.94
CA GLN A 65 -0.38 6.50 8.55
C GLN A 65 0.75 6.58 7.51
N TRP A 66 0.74 5.68 6.53
CA TRP A 66 1.68 5.69 5.41
C TRP A 66 1.52 6.94 4.53
N ALA A 67 0.29 7.28 4.15
CA ALA A 67 0.00 8.49 3.38
C ALA A 67 0.47 9.76 4.11
N TRP A 68 0.24 9.87 5.42
CA TRP A 68 0.72 10.99 6.23
C TRP A 68 2.25 11.05 6.31
N SER A 69 2.89 9.93 6.60
CA SER A 69 4.35 9.88 6.80
C SER A 69 5.10 10.18 5.50
N SER A 70 4.72 9.54 4.40
CA SER A 70 5.35 9.75 3.09
C SER A 70 5.10 11.17 2.55
N GLY A 71 3.86 11.65 2.66
CA GLY A 71 3.50 13.03 2.29
C GLY A 71 4.28 14.09 3.08
N TRP A 72 4.37 13.91 4.41
CA TRP A 72 5.15 14.79 5.27
C TRP A 72 6.62 14.83 4.86
N VAL A 73 7.25 13.65 4.72
CA VAL A 73 8.67 13.55 4.37
C VAL A 73 8.95 14.21 3.03
N ALA A 74 8.18 13.89 1.98
CA ALA A 74 8.37 14.53 0.67
C ALA A 74 8.26 16.06 0.75
N GLY A 75 7.28 16.58 1.50
CA GLY A 75 7.09 18.01 1.71
C GLY A 75 8.23 18.72 2.47
N GLN A 76 9.13 18.00 3.13
CA GLN A 76 10.33 18.59 3.74
C GLN A 76 11.50 18.74 2.77
N TYR A 77 11.44 18.10 1.59
CA TYR A 77 12.53 18.07 0.61
C TYR A 77 12.15 18.59 -0.79
N ALA A 78 10.88 18.91 -1.02
CA ALA A 78 10.35 19.45 -2.27
C ALA A 78 10.50 20.98 -2.37
#